data_AF-A0A0C5W9L3-F1
#
_entry.id   AF-A0A0C5W9L3-F1
#
_cell.length_a   1.000
_cell.length_b   1.000
_cell.length_c   1.000
_cell.angle_alpha   90.00
_cell.angle_beta   90.00
_cell.angle_gamma   90.00
#
_symmetry.space_group_name_H-M   'P 1'
#
loop_
_entity.id
_entity.type
_entity.pdbx_description
1 polymer ?
#
loop_
_entity_poly.entity_id
_entity_poly.type
_entity_poly.pdbx_seq_one_letter_code
_entity_poly.pdbx_strand_id
1 'polypeptide(L)'
;MAVNDYVFLRHLYQDFGDTEEIGKRAVIWNDLANRAEAHGIDLLTFGLQGHYQGFHSIPSVIQRLEDVTNLLPKYKEFEITEFDLPVYNDEVHAQFMADLLSVIFANEHYTGFMLWNWYAVEGGKPIVGFKERTTHFKNSNTHYKSGAAFVNFFYHKHWIHPTTLKTSNQGNVVINAYYGKYKVTVDGVEHIIDMNKASSREITLQL
;
A
#
# COMPACT_ATOMS: atom_id res chain seq x y z
N MET A 1 0.46 -30.24 15.70
CA MET A 1 -0.37 -29.09 15.29
C MET A 1 0.62 -27.95 15.07
N ALA A 2 1.08 -27.77 13.82
CA ALA A 2 2.02 -26.69 13.50
C ALA A 2 1.19 -25.41 13.41
N VAL A 3 1.49 -24.45 14.29
CA VAL A 3 1.00 -23.09 14.13
C VAL A 3 1.73 -22.56 12.91
N ASN A 4 1.01 -22.26 11.82
CA ASN A 4 1.58 -21.56 10.68
C ASN A 4 1.85 -20.13 11.14
N ASP A 5 2.98 -19.93 11.82
CA ASP A 5 3.46 -18.62 12.23
C ASP A 5 3.95 -17.90 10.97
N TYR A 6 3.07 -17.09 10.38
CA TYR A 6 3.45 -16.14 9.35
C TYR A 6 4.30 -15.05 10.01
N VAL A 7 5.56 -14.95 9.63
CA VAL A 7 6.45 -13.89 10.14
C VAL A 7 6.46 -12.74 9.15
N PHE A 8 5.86 -11.62 9.56
CA PHE A 8 6.09 -10.34 8.89
C PHE A 8 7.49 -9.85 9.29
N LEU A 9 8.46 -9.97 8.38
CA LEU A 9 9.78 -9.43 8.60
C LEU A 9 9.81 -7.97 8.17
N ARG A 10 9.59 -7.09 9.15
CA ARG A 10 9.81 -5.65 8.97
C ARG A 10 11.30 -5.36 9.01
N HIS A 11 11.86 -4.98 7.87
CA HIS A 11 13.26 -4.53 7.83
C HIS A 11 13.29 -3.01 7.94
N LEU A 12 13.95 -2.52 8.99
CA LEU A 12 14.19 -1.10 9.19
C LEU A 12 15.32 -0.64 8.25
N TYR A 13 14.98 -0.25 7.01
CA TYR A 13 15.92 0.42 6.12
C TYR A 13 15.31 1.62 5.39
N GLN A 14 16.10 2.70 5.30
CA GLN A 14 15.79 3.90 4.54
C GLN A 14 15.89 3.59 3.04
N ASP A 15 14.79 3.15 2.42
CA ASP A 15 14.84 2.37 1.17
C ASP A 15 15.10 3.14 -0.13
N PHE A 16 15.13 4.47 -0.09
CA PHE A 16 15.37 5.28 -1.29
C PHE A 16 16.79 5.90 -1.31
N GLY A 17 17.78 5.15 -0.83
CA GLY A 17 19.23 5.41 -0.96
C GLY A 17 19.84 4.89 -2.28
N ASP A 18 21.15 4.68 -2.37
CA ASP A 18 21.84 4.15 -3.58
C ASP A 18 21.43 2.68 -3.90
N THR A 19 21.27 2.32 -5.18
CA THR A 19 20.94 0.93 -5.60
C THR A 19 22.03 -0.07 -5.21
N GLU A 20 23.29 0.37 -5.16
CA GLU A 20 24.41 -0.46 -4.71
C GLU A 20 24.23 -0.91 -3.24
N GLU A 21 23.70 -0.02 -2.39
CA GLU A 21 23.47 -0.30 -0.98
C GLU A 21 22.31 -1.29 -0.76
N ILE A 22 21.29 -1.24 -1.62
CA ILE A 22 20.21 -2.25 -1.62
C ILE A 22 20.78 -3.62 -1.97
N GLY A 23 21.63 -3.71 -2.99
CA GLY A 23 22.26 -4.98 -3.37
C GLY A 23 23.05 -5.60 -2.21
N LYS A 24 23.83 -4.79 -1.48
CA LYS A 24 24.58 -5.24 -0.29
C LYS A 24 23.65 -5.76 0.82
N ARG A 25 22.53 -5.07 1.05
CA ARG A 25 21.55 -5.45 2.09
C ARG A 25 20.71 -6.66 1.70
N ALA A 26 20.41 -6.83 0.41
CA ALA A 26 19.69 -7.97 -0.11
C ALA A 26 20.39 -9.30 0.22
N VAL A 27 21.72 -9.32 0.32
CA VAL A 27 22.46 -10.50 0.79
C VAL A 27 22.02 -10.90 2.21
N ILE A 28 21.89 -9.93 3.11
CA ILE A 28 21.48 -10.15 4.51
C ILE A 28 20.02 -10.59 4.56
N TRP A 29 19.14 -9.95 3.81
CA TRP A 29 17.71 -10.27 3.78
C TRP A 29 17.45 -11.66 3.20
N ASN A 30 18.17 -12.05 2.13
CA ASN A 30 18.08 -13.40 1.58
C ASN A 30 18.66 -14.46 2.52
N ASP A 31 19.75 -14.17 3.24
CA ASP A 31 20.27 -15.07 4.28
C ASP A 31 19.25 -15.28 5.40
N LEU A 32 18.58 -14.21 5.87
CA LEU A 32 17.50 -14.33 6.83
C LEU A 32 16.33 -15.14 6.27
N ALA A 33 15.98 -14.94 5.00
CA ALA A 33 14.92 -15.71 4.35
C ALA A 33 15.24 -17.19 4.26
N ASN A 34 16.49 -17.54 3.94
CA ASN A 34 16.97 -18.92 3.93
C ASN A 34 16.91 -19.55 5.32
N ARG A 35 17.26 -18.81 6.38
CA ARG A 35 17.17 -19.31 7.76
C ARG A 35 15.72 -19.53 8.19
N ALA A 36 14.83 -18.60 7.87
CA ALA A 36 13.40 -18.73 8.16
C ALA A 36 12.82 -19.99 7.51
N GLU A 37 13.08 -20.20 6.22
CA GLU A 37 12.63 -21.39 5.49
C GLU A 37 13.24 -22.69 6.08
N ALA A 38 14.53 -22.68 6.43
CA ALA A 38 15.18 -23.82 7.08
C ALA A 38 14.54 -24.19 8.45
N HIS A 39 13.84 -23.24 9.07
CA HIS A 39 13.07 -23.43 10.29
C HIS A 39 11.56 -23.64 10.04
N GLY A 40 11.13 -23.80 8.79
CA GLY A 40 9.72 -24.04 8.43
C GLY A 40 8.84 -22.80 8.53
N ILE A 41 9.42 -21.60 8.52
CA ILE A 41 8.69 -20.32 8.55
C ILE A 41 8.48 -19.87 7.10
N ASP A 42 7.23 -19.73 6.66
CA ASP A 42 6.90 -19.15 5.35
C ASP A 42 6.95 -17.63 5.45
N LEU A 43 7.86 -17.03 4.67
CA LEU A 43 7.96 -15.59 4.55
C LEU A 43 7.05 -15.11 3.44
N LEU A 44 5.98 -14.41 3.83
CA LEU A 44 4.99 -13.93 2.89
C LEU A 44 5.36 -12.54 2.36
N THR A 45 5.70 -11.63 3.26
CA THR A 45 5.72 -10.19 2.97
C THR A 45 7.03 -9.53 3.40
N PHE A 46 7.60 -8.70 2.54
CA PHE A 46 8.75 -7.84 2.84
C PHE A 46 8.30 -6.38 3.03
N GLY A 47 8.66 -5.79 4.17
CA GLY A 47 8.38 -4.37 4.44
C GLY A 47 9.56 -3.47 4.07
N LEU A 48 9.31 -2.51 3.18
CA LEU A 48 10.15 -1.35 2.91
C LEU A 48 9.67 -0.21 3.82
N GLN A 49 10.52 0.47 4.59
CA GLN A 49 10.16 1.70 5.27
C GLN A 49 9.66 2.76 4.28
N GLY A 50 10.42 3.06 3.23
CA GLY A 50 10.03 4.11 2.28
C GLY A 50 10.17 5.54 2.82
N HIS A 51 11.21 5.80 3.63
CA HIS A 51 11.65 7.15 3.97
C HIS A 51 12.38 7.81 2.80
N TYR A 52 11.80 8.84 2.20
CA TYR A 52 12.41 9.57 1.09
C TYR A 52 13.24 10.74 1.59
N GLN A 53 14.48 10.86 1.09
CA GLN A 53 15.35 12.03 1.36
C GLN A 53 15.13 13.19 0.38
N GLY A 54 14.28 12.99 -0.62
CA GLY A 54 13.96 13.96 -1.65
C GLY A 54 13.09 13.36 -2.73
N PHE A 55 12.79 14.15 -3.76
CA PHE A 55 12.04 13.65 -4.91
C PHE A 55 12.91 12.72 -5.76
N HIS A 56 12.30 11.63 -6.19
CA HIS A 56 12.80 10.79 -7.26
C HIS A 56 11.87 10.93 -8.45
N SER A 57 12.39 10.80 -9.66
CA SER A 57 11.53 10.69 -10.83
C SER A 57 10.70 9.41 -10.74
N ILE A 58 9.47 9.43 -11.25
CA ILE A 58 8.62 8.24 -11.27
C ILE A 58 9.28 7.04 -11.96
N PRO A 59 9.99 7.19 -13.10
CA PRO A 59 10.77 6.09 -13.67
C PRO A 59 11.83 5.51 -12.71
N SER A 60 12.51 6.37 -11.93
CA SER A 60 13.47 5.89 -10.93
C SER A 60 12.79 5.14 -9.79
N VAL A 61 11.57 5.52 -9.41
CA VAL A 61 10.77 4.78 -8.42
C VAL A 61 10.39 3.42 -8.98
N ILE A 62 9.87 3.35 -10.21
CA ILE A 62 9.50 2.08 -10.88
C ILE A 62 10.70 1.12 -10.89
N GLN A 63 11.84 1.57 -11.42
CA GLN A 63 13.07 0.76 -11.47
C GLN A 63 13.47 0.25 -10.08
N ARG A 64 13.37 1.10 -9.06
CA ARG A 64 13.71 0.73 -7.69
C ARG A 64 12.80 -0.36 -7.13
N LEU A 65 11.48 -0.24 -7.35
CA LEU A 65 10.53 -1.25 -6.89
C LEU A 65 10.78 -2.61 -7.55
N GLU A 66 11.13 -2.60 -8.84
CA GLU A 66 11.52 -3.80 -9.60
C GLU A 66 12.85 -4.39 -9.10
N ASP A 67 13.87 -3.57 -8.88
CA ASP A 67 15.18 -4.00 -8.37
C ASP A 67 15.05 -4.73 -7.04
N VAL A 68 14.30 -4.15 -6.08
CA VAL A 68 14.07 -4.78 -4.77
C VAL A 68 13.37 -6.12 -4.93
N THR A 69 12.32 -6.17 -5.75
CA THR A 69 11.54 -7.41 -5.98
C THR A 69 12.45 -8.50 -6.57
N ASN A 70 13.26 -8.16 -7.57
CA ASN A 70 14.19 -9.07 -8.22
C ASN A 70 15.30 -9.56 -7.29
N LEU A 71 15.74 -8.71 -6.36
CA LEU A 71 16.77 -9.04 -5.39
C LEU A 71 16.26 -9.94 -4.26
N LEU A 72 14.95 -10.02 -4.04
CA LEU A 72 14.33 -10.70 -2.91
C LEU A 72 13.28 -11.75 -3.34
N PRO A 73 13.66 -12.74 -4.17
CA PRO A 73 12.71 -13.64 -4.86
C PRO A 73 11.94 -14.59 -3.94
N LYS A 74 12.33 -14.71 -2.65
CA LYS A 74 11.62 -15.55 -1.68
C LYS A 74 10.38 -14.89 -1.09
N TYR A 75 10.29 -13.57 -1.17
CA TYR A 75 9.12 -12.83 -0.69
C TYR A 75 8.07 -12.77 -1.81
N LYS A 76 6.81 -13.00 -1.45
CA LYS A 76 5.68 -13.04 -2.40
C LYS A 76 5.01 -11.68 -2.53
N GLU A 77 4.97 -10.93 -1.43
CA GLU A 77 4.32 -9.63 -1.30
C GLU A 77 5.32 -8.60 -0.73
N PHE A 78 5.13 -7.32 -1.09
CA PHE A 78 5.93 -6.20 -0.64
C PHE A 78 5.03 -5.07 -0.15
N GLU A 79 5.47 -4.34 0.87
CA GLU A 79 4.72 -3.22 1.41
C GLU A 79 5.62 -2.03 1.65
N ILE A 80 5.12 -0.82 1.36
CA ILE A 80 5.69 0.40 1.94
C ILE A 80 5.08 0.57 3.34
N THR A 81 5.92 0.72 4.36
CA THR A 81 5.50 0.57 5.76
C THR A 81 5.68 1.84 6.59
N GLU A 82 6.46 2.82 6.14
CA GLU A 82 6.86 4.01 6.90
C GLU A 82 7.06 5.20 5.95
N PHE A 83 6.16 5.38 4.98
CA PHE A 83 6.33 6.44 3.99
C PHE A 83 6.37 7.81 4.67
N ASP A 84 7.43 8.55 4.39
CA ASP A 84 7.48 9.98 4.53
C ASP A 84 8.35 10.64 3.45
N LEU A 85 8.04 11.90 3.16
CA LEU A 85 8.78 12.72 2.22
C LEU A 85 8.72 14.19 2.67
N PRO A 86 9.83 14.80 3.11
CA PRO A 86 9.83 16.17 3.56
C PRO A 86 9.91 17.13 2.36
N VAL A 87 8.82 17.83 2.06
CA VAL A 87 8.73 18.72 0.88
C VAL A 87 8.15 20.09 1.22
N TYR A 88 8.76 21.15 0.70
CA TYR A 88 8.30 22.53 0.91
C TYR A 88 7.05 22.91 0.09
N ASN A 89 6.94 22.42 -1.15
CA ASN A 89 5.84 22.76 -2.04
C ASN A 89 4.72 21.71 -1.93
N ASP A 90 3.56 22.11 -1.42
CA ASP A 90 2.44 21.21 -1.16
C ASP A 90 1.80 20.67 -2.45
N GLU A 91 1.75 21.44 -3.54
CA GLU A 91 1.28 20.96 -4.84
C GLU A 91 2.18 19.86 -5.41
N VAL A 92 3.50 20.04 -5.36
CA VAL A 92 4.46 19.04 -5.85
C VAL A 92 4.39 17.79 -4.98
N HIS A 93 4.25 17.94 -3.65
CA HIS A 93 4.06 16.81 -2.75
C HIS A 93 2.77 16.03 -3.08
N ALA A 94 1.67 16.73 -3.36
CA ALA A 94 0.41 16.10 -3.73
C ALA A 94 0.47 15.35 -5.05
N GLN A 95 1.10 15.95 -6.07
CA GLN A 95 1.30 15.30 -7.37
C GLN A 95 2.15 14.04 -7.22
N PHE A 96 3.28 14.14 -6.50
CA PHE A 96 4.15 12.99 -6.27
C PHE A 96 3.45 11.89 -5.47
N MET A 97 2.66 12.23 -4.44
CA MET A 97 1.85 11.25 -3.70
C MET A 97 0.88 10.50 -4.63
N ALA A 98 0.18 11.21 -5.50
CA ALA A 98 -0.76 10.59 -6.44
C ALA A 98 -0.05 9.66 -7.43
N ASP A 99 1.09 10.08 -7.97
CA ASP A 99 1.87 9.29 -8.92
C ASP A 99 2.53 8.08 -8.24
N LEU A 100 3.07 8.26 -7.04
CA LEU A 100 3.69 7.21 -6.24
C LEU A 100 2.69 6.10 -5.91
N LEU A 101 1.51 6.45 -5.38
CA LEU A 101 0.46 5.48 -5.09
C LEU A 101 0.02 4.75 -6.37
N SER A 102 -0.12 5.47 -7.48
CA SER A 102 -0.50 4.86 -8.77
C SER A 102 0.52 3.82 -9.23
N VAL A 103 1.81 4.10 -9.08
CA VAL A 103 2.89 3.17 -9.46
C VAL A 103 2.94 1.95 -8.53
N ILE A 104 2.84 2.18 -7.21
CA ILE A 104 2.90 1.09 -6.23
C ILE A 104 1.75 0.12 -6.44
N PHE A 105 0.52 0.62 -6.55
CA PHE A 105 -0.65 -0.24 -6.74
C PHE A 105 -0.83 -0.74 -8.19
N ALA A 106 -0.02 -0.27 -9.14
CA ALA A 106 0.11 -0.89 -10.46
C ALA A 106 1.10 -2.06 -10.48
N ASN A 107 1.99 -2.17 -9.49
CA ASN A 107 2.94 -3.26 -9.37
C ASN A 107 2.31 -4.46 -8.65
N GLU A 108 2.28 -5.62 -9.29
CA GLU A 108 1.59 -6.82 -8.77
C GLU A 108 2.16 -7.37 -7.46
N HIS A 109 3.43 -7.07 -7.17
CA HIS A 109 4.10 -7.54 -5.96
C HIS A 109 3.81 -6.65 -4.75
N TYR A 110 3.30 -5.43 -4.94
CA TYR A 110 3.09 -4.48 -3.85
C TYR A 110 1.64 -4.48 -3.37
N THR A 111 1.43 -4.83 -2.10
CA THR A 111 0.10 -5.07 -1.53
C THR A 111 -0.29 -4.06 -0.45
N GLY A 112 0.66 -3.26 0.02
CA GLY A 112 0.45 -2.36 1.14
C GLY A 112 1.23 -1.05 1.03
N PHE A 113 0.63 0.01 1.59
CA PHE A 113 1.25 1.32 1.71
C PHE A 113 0.79 1.98 3.02
N MET A 114 1.74 2.32 3.87
CA MET A 114 1.52 2.95 5.16
C MET A 114 2.37 4.20 5.31
N LEU A 115 1.74 5.25 5.83
CA LEU A 115 2.39 6.49 6.21
C LEU A 115 3.13 6.30 7.53
N TRP A 116 4.33 6.86 7.67
CA TRP A 116 5.07 6.79 8.93
C TRP A 116 4.32 7.50 10.06
N ASN A 117 3.77 8.67 9.77
CA ASN A 117 2.92 9.42 10.69
C ASN A 117 1.73 10.03 9.95
N TRP A 118 0.55 9.92 10.56
CA TRP A 118 -0.65 10.60 10.08
C TRP A 118 -0.58 12.09 10.39
N TYR A 119 -0.26 12.43 11.65
CA TYR A 119 -0.15 13.79 12.16
C TYR A 119 1.30 14.17 12.45
N ALA A 120 1.59 15.47 12.50
CA ALA A 120 2.88 16.02 12.92
C ALA A 120 3.18 15.78 14.42
N VAL A 121 3.27 14.52 14.82
CA VAL A 121 3.60 14.09 16.19
C VAL A 121 4.60 12.93 16.15
N GLU A 122 5.73 13.06 16.84
CA GLU A 122 6.76 12.03 17.00
C GLU A 122 7.02 11.86 18.51
N GLY A 123 6.89 10.63 19.03
CA GLY A 123 7.09 10.35 20.46
C GLY A 123 6.17 11.15 21.40
N GLY A 124 4.95 11.47 20.96
CA GLY A 124 3.98 12.27 21.71
C GLY A 124 4.26 13.78 21.72
N LYS A 125 5.23 14.25 20.94
CA LYS A 125 5.57 15.68 20.81
C LYS A 125 5.28 16.19 19.40
N PRO A 126 4.83 17.44 19.23
CA PRO A 126 4.68 18.04 17.92
C PRO A 126 5.99 17.99 17.13
N ILE A 127 5.93 17.53 15.89
CA ILE A 127 7.02 17.63 14.93
C ILE A 127 7.02 19.07 14.40
N VAL A 128 8.16 19.75 14.48
CA VAL A 128 8.31 21.15 14.08
C VAL A 128 9.32 21.32 12.95
N GLY A 129 9.16 22.36 12.15
CA GLY A 129 10.11 22.73 11.10
C GLY A 129 10.00 21.85 9.85
N PHE A 130 11.13 21.51 9.23
CA PHE A 130 11.13 20.77 7.96
C PHE A 130 10.50 19.38 8.07
N LYS A 131 10.65 18.74 9.25
CA LYS A 131 10.03 17.44 9.52
C LYS A 131 8.50 17.50 9.68
N GLU A 132 7.89 18.65 9.98
CA GLU A 132 6.42 18.75 9.98
C GLU A 132 5.84 18.39 8.61
N ARG A 133 6.62 18.65 7.55
CA ARG A 133 6.24 18.48 6.14
C ARG A 133 6.32 17.05 5.64
N THR A 134 6.77 16.11 6.47
CA THR A 134 6.61 14.67 6.21
C THR A 134 5.20 14.19 6.46
N THR A 135 4.37 15.02 7.10
CA THR A 135 3.02 14.63 7.52
C THR A 135 1.98 15.06 6.49
N HIS A 136 0.90 14.29 6.42
CA HIS A 136 -0.15 14.46 5.43
C HIS A 136 -1.39 15.12 6.02
N PHE A 137 -1.56 15.03 7.34
CA PHE A 137 -2.69 15.56 8.08
C PHE A 137 -2.20 16.49 9.20
N LYS A 138 -2.82 17.66 9.33
CA LYS A 138 -2.54 18.57 10.44
C LYS A 138 -3.32 18.16 11.69
N ASN A 139 -4.55 17.70 11.49
CA ASN A 139 -5.46 17.19 12.51
C ASN A 139 -6.58 16.38 11.82
N SER A 140 -7.58 15.90 12.58
CA SER A 140 -8.67 15.09 12.03
C SER A 140 -9.53 15.79 10.96
N ASN A 141 -9.50 17.12 10.90
CA ASN A 141 -10.36 17.94 10.05
C ASN A 141 -9.58 18.77 9.02
N THR A 142 -8.25 18.71 9.01
CA THR A 142 -7.42 19.54 8.13
C THR A 142 -6.21 18.74 7.67
N HIS A 143 -6.00 18.72 6.36
CA HIS A 143 -4.90 18.02 5.71
C HIS A 143 -4.10 18.93 4.80
N TYR A 144 -2.86 18.52 4.51
CA TYR A 144 -2.09 19.06 3.39
C TYR A 144 -2.66 18.54 2.07
N LYS A 145 -2.26 19.11 0.93
CA LYS A 145 -2.71 18.62 -0.38
C LYS A 145 -2.23 17.19 -0.64
N SER A 146 -1.08 16.79 -0.10
CA SER A 146 -0.63 15.39 -0.14
C SER A 146 -1.54 14.43 0.62
N GLY A 147 -2.09 14.83 1.77
CA GLY A 147 -3.13 14.07 2.47
C GLY A 147 -4.43 13.97 1.68
N ALA A 148 -4.83 15.06 1.01
CA ALA A 148 -5.97 15.02 0.09
C ALA A 148 -5.73 14.04 -1.07
N ALA A 149 -4.54 14.05 -1.67
CA ALA A 149 -4.17 13.15 -2.75
C ALA A 149 -4.18 11.67 -2.29
N PHE A 150 -3.65 11.40 -1.10
CA PHE A 150 -3.69 10.07 -0.47
C PHE A 150 -5.13 9.59 -0.28
N VAL A 151 -5.98 10.41 0.36
CA VAL A 151 -7.39 10.05 0.56
C VAL A 151 -8.09 9.87 -0.78
N ASN A 152 -7.93 10.80 -1.73
CA ASN A 152 -8.59 10.74 -3.03
C ASN A 152 -8.18 9.50 -3.83
N PHE A 153 -6.93 9.07 -3.75
CA PHE A 153 -6.48 7.85 -4.40
C PHE A 153 -7.31 6.64 -3.93
N PHE A 154 -7.39 6.41 -2.62
CA PHE A 154 -8.17 5.29 -2.10
C PHE A 154 -9.67 5.51 -2.28
N TYR A 155 -10.20 6.69 -1.96
CA TYR A 155 -11.64 6.94 -2.00
C TYR A 155 -12.22 7.00 -3.41
N HIS A 156 -11.51 7.59 -4.38
CA HIS A 156 -12.06 7.87 -5.72
C HIS A 156 -11.55 6.95 -6.82
N LYS A 157 -10.34 6.40 -6.68
CA LYS A 157 -9.78 5.50 -7.70
C LYS A 157 -9.85 4.03 -7.29
N HIS A 158 -9.82 3.74 -5.99
CA HIS A 158 -9.64 2.38 -5.49
C HIS A 158 -10.70 1.89 -4.50
N TRP A 159 -11.73 2.65 -4.18
CA TRP A 159 -12.88 2.13 -3.43
C TRP A 159 -14.07 2.04 -4.37
N ILE A 160 -14.88 0.98 -4.26
CA ILE A 160 -16.16 0.95 -4.96
C ILE A 160 -17.03 2.03 -4.35
N HIS A 161 -17.38 3.02 -5.15
CA HIS A 161 -18.42 3.97 -4.80
C HIS A 161 -19.79 3.28 -4.75
N PRO A 162 -20.74 3.79 -3.96
CA PRO A 162 -22.15 3.45 -4.15
C PRO A 162 -22.51 3.70 -5.62
N THR A 163 -22.76 2.63 -6.36
CA THR A 163 -22.98 2.69 -7.82
C THR A 163 -24.31 2.02 -8.12
N THR A 164 -25.17 2.69 -8.88
CA THR A 164 -26.38 2.08 -9.44
C THR A 164 -26.02 1.45 -10.78
N LEU A 165 -26.11 0.12 -10.86
CA LEU A 165 -25.81 -0.64 -12.06
C LEU A 165 -27.08 -1.28 -12.61
N LYS A 166 -27.15 -1.44 -13.93
CA LYS A 166 -28.21 -2.22 -14.57
C LYS A 166 -27.71 -3.64 -14.76
N THR A 167 -28.56 -4.60 -14.46
CA THR A 167 -28.32 -6.00 -14.77
C THR A 167 -28.40 -6.24 -16.28
N SER A 168 -27.72 -7.27 -16.74
CA SER A 168 -27.94 -7.84 -18.07
C SER A 168 -29.32 -8.46 -18.18
N ASN A 169 -29.74 -8.83 -19.39
CA ASN A 169 -31.00 -9.56 -19.62
C ASN A 169 -31.06 -10.93 -18.90
N GLN A 170 -29.94 -11.39 -18.34
CA GLN A 170 -29.81 -12.64 -17.58
C GLN A 170 -29.76 -12.39 -16.06
N GLY A 171 -30.00 -11.15 -15.61
CA GLY A 171 -29.94 -10.78 -14.19
C GLY A 171 -28.52 -10.51 -13.66
N ASN A 172 -27.48 -10.75 -14.46
CA ASN A 172 -26.09 -10.63 -14.00
C ASN A 172 -25.59 -9.18 -14.01
N VAL A 173 -24.79 -8.82 -13.00
CA VAL A 173 -23.91 -7.65 -12.97
C VAL A 173 -22.51 -8.12 -12.58
N VAL A 174 -21.47 -7.49 -13.11
CA VAL A 174 -20.07 -7.77 -12.75
C VAL A 174 -19.44 -6.48 -12.28
N ILE A 175 -18.83 -6.51 -11.09
CA ILE A 175 -18.05 -5.39 -10.55
C ILE A 175 -16.69 -5.89 -10.08
N ASN A 176 -15.68 -5.05 -10.20
CA ASN A 176 -14.38 -5.26 -9.57
C ASN A 176 -14.47 -4.84 -8.10
N ALA A 177 -14.54 -5.82 -7.21
CA ALA A 177 -14.66 -5.57 -5.77
C ALA A 177 -13.37 -5.85 -5.00
N TYR A 178 -13.17 -5.05 -3.95
CA TYR A 178 -12.09 -5.22 -2.97
C TYR A 178 -12.55 -6.20 -1.89
N TYR A 179 -11.63 -6.64 -1.03
CA TYR A 179 -12.02 -7.51 0.08
C TYR A 179 -12.82 -6.71 1.11
N GLY A 180 -13.90 -7.30 1.61
CA GLY A 180 -14.77 -6.68 2.62
C GLY A 180 -16.25 -6.95 2.38
N LYS A 181 -17.07 -6.33 3.23
CA LYS A 181 -18.52 -6.49 3.20
C LYS A 181 -19.16 -5.41 2.35
N TYR A 182 -19.91 -5.84 1.36
CA TYR A 182 -20.69 -4.98 0.47
C TYR A 182 -22.15 -5.04 0.85
N LYS A 183 -22.76 -3.86 0.98
CA LYS A 183 -24.20 -3.73 1.05
C LYS A 183 -24.73 -3.52 -0.36
N VAL A 184 -25.47 -4.50 -0.87
CA VAL A 184 -26.05 -4.49 -2.21
C VAL A 184 -27.56 -4.42 -2.08
N THR A 185 -28.20 -3.47 -2.76
CA THR A 185 -29.66 -3.38 -2.80
C THR A 185 -30.15 -3.79 -4.18
N VAL A 186 -31.01 -4.80 -4.23
CA VAL A 186 -31.66 -5.25 -5.46
C VAL A 186 -33.17 -5.16 -5.28
N ASP A 187 -33.85 -4.42 -6.17
CA ASP A 187 -35.30 -4.21 -6.13
C ASP A 187 -35.83 -3.80 -4.74
N GLY A 188 -35.03 -3.03 -4.00
CA GLY A 188 -35.35 -2.55 -2.64
C GLY A 188 -35.01 -3.52 -1.51
N VAL A 189 -34.51 -4.72 -1.80
CA VAL A 189 -34.05 -5.71 -0.82
C VAL A 189 -32.54 -5.56 -0.60
N GLU A 190 -32.11 -5.43 0.65
CA GLU A 190 -30.69 -5.37 1.01
C GLU A 190 -30.08 -6.76 1.21
N HIS A 191 -28.89 -6.94 0.64
CA HIS A 191 -28.05 -8.13 0.77
C HIS A 191 -26.66 -7.71 1.26
N ILE A 192 -26.05 -8.53 2.11
CA ILE A 192 -24.65 -8.38 2.51
C ILE A 192 -23.84 -9.46 1.83
N ILE A 193 -22.83 -9.04 1.08
CA ILE A 193 -21.91 -9.93 0.36
C ILE A 193 -20.53 -9.75 0.94
N ASP A 194 -19.92 -10.84 1.38
CA ASP A 194 -18.57 -10.84 1.95
C ASP A 194 -17.56 -11.29 0.88
N MET A 195 -16.74 -10.34 0.43
CA MET A 195 -15.67 -10.58 -0.54
C MET A 195 -14.39 -10.91 0.21
N ASN A 196 -13.98 -12.18 0.20
CA ASN A 196 -12.74 -12.63 0.84
C ASN A 196 -11.71 -13.10 -0.20
N LYS A 197 -10.47 -13.42 0.25
CA LYS A 197 -9.37 -13.87 -0.62
C LYS A 197 -9.69 -15.14 -1.44
N ALA A 198 -10.67 -15.96 -1.04
CA ALA A 198 -11.10 -17.14 -1.77
C ALA A 198 -12.26 -16.86 -2.76
N SER A 199 -12.89 -15.68 -2.69
CA SER A 199 -13.92 -15.23 -3.62
C SER A 199 -13.29 -14.73 -4.94
N SER A 200 -13.97 -14.93 -6.07
CA SER A 200 -13.62 -14.23 -7.32
C SER A 200 -13.59 -12.72 -7.09
N ARG A 201 -12.73 -11.97 -7.80
CA ARG A 201 -12.75 -10.48 -7.79
C ARG A 201 -14.02 -9.87 -8.43
N GLU A 202 -14.93 -10.74 -8.85
CA GLU A 202 -16.21 -10.45 -9.47
C GLU A 202 -17.34 -10.85 -8.51
N ILE A 203 -18.26 -9.93 -8.25
CA ILE A 203 -19.56 -10.25 -7.65
C ILE A 203 -20.52 -10.58 -8.79
N THR A 204 -21.00 -11.83 -8.86
CA THR A 204 -22.12 -12.21 -9.72
C THR A 204 -23.36 -12.37 -8.85
N LEU A 205 -24.39 -11.57 -9.11
CA LEU A 205 -25.71 -11.72 -8.50
C LEU A 205 -26.58 -12.50 -9.46
N GLN A 206 -27.06 -13.67 -9.05
CA GLN A 206 -28.19 -14.32 -9.69
C GLN A 206 -29.45 -13.86 -8.96
N LEU A 207 -30.36 -13.26 -9.71
CA LEU A 207 -31.66 -12.78 -9.25
C LEU A 207 -32.75 -13.68 -9.79
#